data_AF-A0A7R9D9Q7-F1
#
_entry.id   AF-A0A7R9D9Q7-F1
#
_cell.length_a   1.000
_cell.length_b   1.000
_cell.length_c   1.000
_cell.angle_alpha   90.00
_cell.angle_beta   90.00
_cell.angle_gamma   90.00
#
_symmetry.space_group_name_H-M   'P 1'
#
loop_
_entity.id
_entity.type
_entity.pdbx_description
1 polymer ?
#
loop_
_entity_poly.entity_id
_entity_poly.type
_entity_poly.pdbx_seq_one_letter_code
_entity_poly.pdbx_strand_id
1 'polypeptide(L)'
;MKNDHEDHCKGNFIGTSSGMEVAGALNLFHRSLELYNVKYTDYLSDDDSNAYKAVSDLQSCVADVIINKLKCIGHVQKGMGARLRTLKLKQQKTS
;
A
#
# COMPACT_ATOMS: atom_id res chain seq x y z
N MET A 1 -11.36 -15.85 22.25
CA MET A 1 -9.94 -16.05 21.95
C MET A 1 -9.17 -15.10 22.85
N LYS A 2 -8.36 -15.63 23.78
CA LYS A 2 -7.53 -14.83 24.69
C LYS A 2 -6.30 -14.39 23.89
N ASN A 3 -6.11 -13.08 23.74
CA ASN A 3 -4.90 -12.51 23.18
C ASN A 3 -3.88 -12.43 24.31
N ASP A 4 -3.14 -13.50 24.54
CA ASP A 4 -1.89 -13.45 25.29
C ASP A 4 -0.85 -12.81 24.37
N HIS A 5 -0.76 -11.48 24.44
CA HIS A 5 0.35 -10.74 23.85
C HIS A 5 1.59 -11.04 24.69
N GLU A 6 2.63 -11.62 24.07
CA GLU A 6 3.92 -11.84 24.69
C GLU A 6 4.45 -10.51 25.26
N ASP A 7 4.88 -10.50 26.52
CA ASP A 7 5.34 -9.30 27.27
C ASP A 7 6.50 -8.55 26.56
N HIS A 8 7.15 -9.21 25.60
CA HIS A 8 8.20 -8.68 24.74
C HIS A 8 7.75 -8.52 23.28
N CYS A 9 6.73 -7.70 23.04
CA CYS A 9 6.47 -7.21 21.69
C CYS A 9 7.52 -6.19 21.25
N LYS A 10 8.45 -6.62 20.39
CA LYS A 10 9.40 -5.74 19.71
C LYS A 10 8.75 -5.05 18.51
N GLY A 11 7.74 -4.23 18.78
CA GLY A 11 7.15 -3.36 17.75
C GLY A 11 8.21 -2.38 17.23
N ASN A 12 8.46 -2.38 15.92
CA ASN A 12 9.41 -1.46 15.26
C ASN A 12 8.73 -0.18 14.75
N PHE A 13 7.42 -0.06 14.94
CA PHE A 13 6.62 1.08 14.52
C PHE A 13 5.47 1.30 15.51
N ILE A 14 5.20 2.56 15.83
CA ILE A 14 4.09 2.98 16.69
C ILE A 14 3.15 3.84 15.84
N GLY A 15 1.91 3.41 15.65
CA GLY A 15 0.92 4.14 14.88
C GLY A 15 -0.11 3.23 14.21
N THR A 16 -0.79 3.76 13.20
CA THR A 16 -1.78 2.99 12.42
C THR A 16 -1.10 2.06 11.43
N SER A 17 -1.81 1.00 10.99
CA SER A 17 -1.33 0.11 9.94
C SER A 17 -0.96 0.88 8.67
N SER A 18 -1.79 1.84 8.25
CA SER A 18 -1.49 2.69 7.08
C SER A 18 -0.26 3.59 7.29
N GLY A 19 -0.03 4.07 8.52
CA GLY A 19 1.17 4.82 8.86
C GLY A 19 2.44 3.96 8.78
N MET A 20 2.34 2.70 9.19
CA MET A 20 3.44 1.73 9.13
C MET A 20 3.86 1.46 7.69
N GLU A 21 2.88 1.31 6.79
CA GLU A 21 3.12 1.12 5.36
C GLU A 21 3.84 2.32 4.74
N VAL A 22 3.40 3.54 5.05
CA VAL A 22 4.02 4.78 4.57
C VAL A 22 5.47 4.87 5.06
N ALA A 23 5.70 4.70 6.37
CA ALA A 23 7.03 4.78 6.97
C ALA A 23 7.97 3.70 6.42
N GLY A 24 7.48 2.46 6.28
CA GLY A 24 8.26 1.37 5.72
C GLY A 24 8.66 1.61 4.27
N ALA A 25 7.73 2.11 3.44
CA ALA A 25 7.99 2.42 2.04
C ALA A 25 9.03 3.55 1.90
N LEU A 26 8.88 4.65 2.64
CA LEU A 26 9.86 5.75 2.64
C LEU A 26 11.25 5.29 3.06
N ASN A 27 11.33 4.49 4.13
CA ASN A 27 12.61 3.98 4.64
C ASN A 27 13.31 3.06 3.62
N LEU A 28 12.56 2.19 2.93
CA LEU A 28 13.10 1.36 1.85
C LEU A 28 13.64 2.21 0.69
N PHE A 29 12.89 3.22 0.27
CA PHE A 29 13.28 4.07 -0.85
C PHE A 29 14.52 4.91 -0.53
N HIS A 30 14.55 5.57 0.64
CA HIS A 30 15.75 6.29 1.11
C HIS A 30 16.96 5.37 1.15
N ARG A 31 16.83 4.22 1.81
CA ARG A 31 17.95 3.29 1.98
C ARG A 31 18.49 2.78 0.65
N SER A 32 17.61 2.47 -0.32
CA SER A 32 18.04 2.02 -1.65
C SER A 32 18.78 3.09 -2.43
N LEU A 33 18.36 4.35 -2.28
CA LEU A 33 19.04 5.48 -2.90
C LEU A 33 20.39 5.77 -2.22
N GLU A 34 20.43 5.83 -0.89
CA GLU A 34 21.64 6.17 -0.13
C GLU A 34 22.73 5.10 -0.24
N LEU A 35 22.37 3.82 -0.16
CA LEU A 35 23.36 2.73 -0.13
C LEU A 35 23.77 2.26 -1.52
N TYR A 36 22.87 2.34 -2.50
CA TYR A 36 23.08 1.70 -3.81
C TYR A 36 22.82 2.63 -5.00
N ASN A 37 22.35 3.86 -4.75
CA ASN A 37 21.94 4.80 -5.80
C ASN A 37 20.88 4.21 -6.75
N VAL A 38 20.01 3.34 -6.23
CA VAL A 38 18.94 2.69 -6.99
C VAL A 38 17.65 3.48 -6.85
N LYS A 39 16.96 3.66 -7.98
CA LYS A 39 15.69 4.35 -8.09
C LYS A 39 14.62 3.37 -8.57
N TYR A 40 13.44 3.42 -7.96
CA TYR A 40 12.29 2.64 -8.41
C TYR A 40 11.43 3.48 -9.36
N THR A 41 10.94 2.86 -10.42
CA THR A 41 10.04 3.44 -11.42
C THR A 41 8.60 3.01 -11.24
N ASP A 42 8.37 1.89 -10.55
CA ASP A 42 7.06 1.27 -10.41
C ASP A 42 6.81 0.94 -8.94
N TYR A 43 5.58 1.22 -8.47
CA TYR A 43 5.16 1.00 -7.10
C TYR A 43 3.91 0.13 -7.07
N LEU A 44 4.02 -1.07 -6.51
CA LEU A 44 2.92 -2.02 -6.36
C LEU A 44 2.41 -2.01 -4.91
N SER A 45 1.12 -1.68 -4.72
CA SER A 45 0.44 -1.81 -3.42
C SER A 45 -0.85 -2.62 -3.51
N ASP A 46 -1.25 -3.25 -2.40
CA ASP A 46 -2.51 -4.02 -2.30
C ASP A 46 -3.72 -3.10 -2.05
N ASP A 47 -3.50 -1.88 -1.56
CA ASP A 47 -4.54 -0.94 -1.19
C ASP A 47 -4.26 0.50 -1.63
N ASP A 48 -5.28 1.36 -1.52
CA ASP A 48 -5.20 2.82 -1.67
C ASP A 48 -4.60 3.46 -0.40
N SER A 49 -3.43 2.96 0.02
CA SER A 49 -2.66 3.58 1.08
C SER A 49 -2.00 4.86 0.58
N ASN A 50 -1.88 5.87 1.45
CA ASN A 50 -1.18 7.13 1.15
C ASN A 50 0.33 6.95 0.92
N ALA A 51 0.83 5.72 1.02
CA ALA A 51 2.24 5.36 0.86
C ALA A 51 2.75 5.70 -0.56
N TYR A 52 1.95 5.44 -1.60
CA TYR A 52 2.32 5.83 -2.96
C TYR A 52 2.59 7.34 -3.07
N LYS A 53 1.71 8.17 -2.50
CA LYS A 53 1.86 9.62 -2.58
C LYS A 53 3.13 10.08 -1.88
N ALA A 54 3.37 9.60 -0.66
CA ALA A 54 4.58 9.94 0.09
C ALA A 54 5.87 9.55 -0.67
N VAL A 55 5.89 8.37 -1.27
CA VAL A 55 7.02 7.88 -2.05
C VAL A 55 7.19 8.64 -3.36
N SER A 56 6.09 8.97 -4.06
CA SER A 56 6.11 9.77 -5.28
C SER A 56 6.59 11.19 -5.03
N ASP A 57 6.15 11.81 -3.93
CA ASP A 57 6.57 13.16 -3.53
C ASP A 57 8.07 13.17 -3.18
N LEU A 58 8.55 12.12 -2.50
CA LEU A 58 9.97 11.96 -2.21
C LEU A 58 10.81 11.82 -3.49
N GLN A 59 10.40 10.93 -4.39
CA GLN A 59 11.19 10.59 -5.57
C GLN A 59 11.24 11.74 -6.59
N SER A 60 10.15 12.50 -6.72
CA SER A 60 10.15 13.71 -7.54
C SER A 60 11.12 14.77 -7.01
N CYS A 61 11.22 14.92 -5.68
CA CYS A 61 12.15 15.87 -5.06
C CYS A 61 13.62 15.47 -5.22
N VAL A 62 13.93 14.18 -5.06
CA VAL A 62 15.33 13.72 -4.93
C VAL A 62 15.91 13.22 -6.25
N ALA A 63 15.08 12.65 -7.11
CA ALA A 63 15.53 11.87 -8.24
C ALA A 63 14.97 12.32 -9.59
N ASP A 64 14.00 13.25 -9.60
CA ASP A 64 13.21 13.68 -10.78
C ASP A 64 12.63 12.48 -11.55
N VAL A 65 12.17 11.46 -10.82
CA VAL A 65 11.56 10.25 -11.39
C VAL A 65 10.09 10.20 -11.03
N ILE A 66 9.26 10.02 -12.05
CA ILE A 66 7.82 9.75 -11.91
C ILE A 66 7.64 8.26 -11.66
N ILE A 67 6.95 7.91 -10.57
CA ILE A 67 6.67 6.52 -10.19
C ILE A 67 5.31 6.12 -10.75
N ASN A 68 5.24 4.98 -11.44
CA ASN A 68 3.99 4.39 -11.90
C ASN A 68 3.31 3.62 -10.77
N LYS A 69 2.08 3.99 -10.42
CA LYS A 69 1.26 3.23 -9.48
C LYS A 69 0.69 1.97 -10.16
N LEU A 70 1.13 0.81 -9.71
CA LEU A 70 0.59 -0.49 -10.11
C LEU A 70 -0.43 -1.00 -9.09
N LYS A 71 -1.43 -1.73 -9.57
CA LYS A 71 -2.42 -2.39 -8.71
C LYS A 71 -2.18 -3.88 -8.65
N CYS A 72 -2.29 -4.45 -7.46
CA CYS A 72 -2.29 -5.89 -7.26
C CYS A 72 -3.45 -6.55 -8.03
N ILE A 73 -3.16 -7.67 -8.73
CA ILE A 73 -4.19 -8.44 -9.46
C ILE A 73 -5.27 -8.94 -8.49
N GLY A 74 -4.90 -9.33 -7.27
CA GLY A 74 -5.84 -9.73 -6.23
C GLY A 74 -6.81 -8.60 -5.86
N HIS A 75 -6.32 -7.36 -5.77
CA HIS A 75 -7.16 -6.19 -5.56
C HIS A 75 -8.14 -5.97 -6.73
N VAL A 76 -7.67 -6.12 -7.97
CA VAL A 76 -8.52 -6.02 -9.16
C VAL A 76 -9.62 -7.08 -9.14
N GLN A 77 -9.27 -8.34 -8.84
CA GLN A 77 -10.23 -9.45 -8.74
C GLN A 77 -11.28 -9.22 -7.64
N LYS A 78 -10.87 -8.78 -6.44
CA LYS A 78 -11.78 -8.40 -5.35
C LYS A 78 -12.75 -7.30 -5.80
N GLY A 79 -12.24 -6.27 -6.47
CA GLY A 79 -13.03 -5.17 -7.01
C GLY A 79 -14.08 -5.62 -8.03
N MET A 80 -13.70 -6.49 -8.97
CA MET A 80 -14.63 -7.08 -9.93
C MET A 80 -15.72 -7.91 -9.24
N GLY A 81 -15.33 -8.76 -8.29
CA GLY A 81 -16.25 -9.60 -7.53
C GLY A 81 -17.27 -8.80 -6.71
N ALA A 82 -16.82 -7.71 -6.08
CA ALA A 82 -17.71 -6.80 -5.35
C ALA A 82 -18.75 -6.14 -6.28
N ARG A 83 -18.31 -5.62 -7.44
CA ARG A 83 -19.19 -5.01 -8.44
C ARG A 83 -20.25 -5.99 -8.96
N LEU A 84 -19.85 -7.24 -9.25
CA LEU A 84 -20.77 -8.27 -9.70
C LEU A 84 -21.84 -8.59 -8.63
N ARG A 85 -21.45 -8.71 -7.36
CA ARG A 85 -22.39 -8.91 -6.25
C ARG A 85 -23.37 -7.75 -6.13
N THR A 86 -22.90 -6.50 -6.25
CA THR A 86 -23.76 -5.31 -6.25
C THR A 86 -24.77 -5.33 -7.39
N LEU A 87 -24.36 -5.70 -8.61
CA LEU A 87 -25.26 -5.82 -9.76
C LEU A 87 -26.34 -6.88 -9.52
N LYS A 88 -25.95 -8.06 -9.03
CA LYS A 88 -26.89 -9.14 -8.71
C LYS A 88 -27.92 -8.72 -7.66
N LEU A 89 -27.51 -7.95 -6.65
CA LEU A 89 -28.43 -7.43 -5.62
C LEU A 89 -29.40 -6.38 -6.19
N LYS A 90 -28.95 -5.54 -7.11
CA LYS A 90 -29.81 -4.54 -7.76
C LYS A 90 -30.89 -5.20 -8.62
N GLN A 91 -30.53 -6.24 -9.38
CA GLN A 91 -31.48 -7.00 -10.21
C GLN A 91 -32.54 -7.72 -9.38
N GLN A 92 -32.17 -8.31 -8.24
CA GLN A 92 -33.13 -8.96 -7.33
C GLN A 92 -34.09 -7.99 -6.64
N LYS A 93 -33.73 -6.71 -6.52
CA LYS A 93 -34.62 -5.67 -5.97
C LYS A 93 -35.58 -5.08 -6.99
N THR A 94 -35.38 -5.38 -8.28
CA THR A 94 -36.20 -4.85 -9.40
C THR A 94 -37.16 -5.89 -9.97
N SER A 95 -37.19 -7.11 -9.43
CA SER A 95 -38.22 -8.14 -9.64
C SER A 95 -39.05 -8.29 -8.37
#